data_AF-A0A8C6EF29-F1
#
_entry.id   AF-A0A8C6EF29-F1
#
_cell.length_a   1.000
_cell.length_b   1.000
_cell.length_c   1.000
_cell.angle_alpha   90.00
_cell.angle_beta   90.00
_cell.angle_gamma   90.00
#
_symmetry.space_group_name_H-M   'P 1'
#
loop_
_entity.id
_entity.type
_entity.pdbx_description
1 polymer ?
#
loop_
_entity_poly.entity_id
_entity_poly.type
_entity_poly.pdbx_seq_one_letter_code
_entity_poly.pdbx_strand_id
1 'polypeptide(L)'
;MSGVRAVRISIESACEKQVQEVGLDGTETYLQSLSMSQNLARLAQRIDFSQGSGSEEEEAAGAEGDAQDWAGTGSSADQDDEEGLVKFQPSLWPWDSVRNNLRSALTEMCVLYDVLSIVRDKKFMTLDPVSQDALPPKQNPQTLQLISKKKSLAGAAQILLKGAERLTKSVTENQENKLQRDFNSELLRLRQHWKLRKVGDKILGDLSYRSAGSLFPHHGTFEVIKNTDIDLDKKIPEDYCPLDVQIPSDLEGSAYIRVSIQKQAPDIGDLGTVNLFKRPLPKSKPGSPHWQTKLEAAQNVLLCKEIFAQLSREAVQIKSQIPHIVVKNQIISQPFPSLQLSISLCHSSNDKKSPKSATEKQSPEDHLYVLEHNLHLLIREVIK
;
A
#
# COMPACT_ATOMS: atom_id res chain seq x y z
N MET A 1 -54.98 -4.85 10.94
CA MET A 1 -53.52 -5.01 11.14
C MET A 1 -52.85 -3.78 10.55
N SER A 2 -52.28 -2.93 11.42
CA SER A 2 -51.77 -1.59 11.08
C SER A 2 -50.47 -1.69 10.29
N GLY A 3 -50.41 -1.03 9.14
CA GLY A 3 -49.23 -0.97 8.28
C GLY A 3 -48.18 -0.04 8.88
N VAL A 4 -47.04 -0.60 9.24
CA VAL A 4 -45.85 0.16 9.66
C VAL A 4 -45.33 0.94 8.47
N ARG A 5 -45.34 2.27 8.56
CA ARG A 5 -44.76 3.19 7.56
C ARG A 5 -43.26 2.90 7.44
N ALA A 6 -42.83 2.44 6.26
CA ALA A 6 -41.41 2.22 5.98
C ALA A 6 -40.65 3.56 6.06
N VAL A 7 -39.66 3.63 6.95
CA VAL A 7 -38.74 4.77 7.07
C VAL A 7 -37.91 4.85 5.78
N ARG A 8 -38.04 5.94 5.02
CA ARG A 8 -37.10 6.25 3.94
C ARG A 8 -35.78 6.70 4.57
N ILE A 9 -34.87 5.76 4.74
CA ILE A 9 -33.47 6.05 5.07
C ILE A 9 -32.78 6.41 3.77
N SER A 10 -32.58 7.71 3.54
CA SER A 10 -31.68 8.20 2.50
C SER A 10 -30.27 8.20 3.09
N ILE A 11 -29.48 7.16 2.80
CA ILE A 11 -28.04 7.22 3.05
C ILE A 11 -27.50 8.17 1.97
N GLU A 12 -27.07 9.38 2.35
CA GLU A 12 -26.26 10.19 1.44
C GLU A 12 -25.05 9.33 1.05
N SER A 13 -24.93 9.02 -0.24
CA SER A 13 -23.74 8.37 -0.76
C SER A 13 -22.55 9.23 -0.35
N ALA A 14 -21.54 8.64 0.29
CA ALA A 14 -20.25 9.33 0.44
C ALA A 14 -19.88 9.84 -0.95
N CYS A 15 -19.86 11.17 -1.13
CA CYS A 15 -19.62 11.84 -2.41
C CYS A 15 -18.15 11.60 -2.80
N GLU A 16 -17.79 10.37 -3.16
CA GLU A 16 -16.40 10.01 -3.39
C GLU A 16 -15.91 10.49 -4.76
N LYS A 17 -16.81 10.81 -5.71
CA LYS A 17 -16.44 11.29 -7.05
C LYS A 17 -17.53 12.17 -7.68
N GLN A 18 -17.51 13.47 -7.41
CA GLN A 18 -18.27 14.43 -8.22
C GLN A 18 -17.40 14.85 -9.41
N VAL A 19 -17.91 14.72 -10.64
CA VAL A 19 -17.18 15.14 -11.84
C VAL A 19 -17.16 16.68 -11.87
N GLN A 20 -15.96 17.25 -11.92
CA GLN A 20 -15.74 18.70 -11.99
C GLN A 20 -15.89 19.21 -13.42
N GLU A 21 -15.31 18.50 -14.37
CA GLU A 21 -15.43 18.76 -15.80
C GLU A 21 -15.19 17.47 -16.60
N VAL A 22 -15.74 17.41 -17.81
CA VAL A 22 -15.44 16.37 -18.80
C VAL A 22 -14.81 17.06 -20.00
N GLY A 23 -13.57 16.71 -20.32
CA GLY A 23 -12.85 17.21 -21.48
C GLY A 23 -13.52 16.81 -22.80
N LEU A 24 -13.23 17.55 -23.88
CA LEU A 24 -13.74 17.27 -25.22
C LEU A 24 -13.24 15.93 -25.80
N ASP A 25 -12.23 15.33 -25.19
CA ASP A 25 -11.68 14.00 -25.46
C ASP A 25 -12.33 12.89 -24.61
N GLY A 26 -13.31 13.24 -23.78
CA GLY A 26 -14.00 12.31 -22.88
C GLY A 26 -13.26 12.00 -21.58
N THR A 27 -12.19 12.75 -21.25
CA THR A 27 -11.51 12.59 -19.96
C THR A 27 -12.28 13.28 -18.83
N GLU A 28 -12.58 12.55 -17.76
CA GLU A 28 -13.29 13.08 -16.59
C GLU A 28 -12.29 13.59 -15.54
N THR A 29 -12.36 14.88 -15.20
CA THR A 29 -11.63 15.47 -14.07
C THR A 29 -12.55 15.45 -12.84
N TYR A 30 -12.15 14.73 -11.79
CA TYR A 30 -12.96 14.58 -10.57
C TYR A 30 -12.60 15.64 -9.52
N LEU A 31 -13.63 16.20 -8.88
CA LEU A 31 -13.46 17.04 -7.69
C LEU A 31 -12.85 16.20 -6.57
N GLN A 32 -11.66 16.59 -6.12
CA GLN A 32 -11.02 15.97 -4.97
C GLN A 32 -11.89 16.20 -3.73
N SER A 33 -12.31 15.11 -3.07
CA SER A 33 -13.07 15.19 -1.83
C SER A 33 -12.30 16.02 -0.80
N LEU A 34 -12.99 16.98 -0.17
CA LEU A 34 -12.39 17.81 0.87
C LEU A 34 -11.80 16.92 1.96
N SER A 35 -10.55 17.16 2.32
CA SER A 35 -9.96 16.60 3.53
C SER A 35 -10.83 16.95 4.74
N MET A 36 -10.79 16.13 5.80
CA MET A 36 -11.50 16.40 7.06
C MET A 36 -11.23 17.81 7.60
N SER A 37 -9.99 18.30 7.49
CA SER A 37 -9.63 19.67 7.88
C SER A 37 -10.22 20.75 6.96
N GLN A 38 -10.30 20.49 5.65
CA GLN A 38 -10.88 21.41 4.68
C GLN A 38 -12.41 21.46 4.79
N ASN A 39 -13.04 20.32 5.06
CA ASN A 39 -14.48 20.25 5.33
C ASN A 39 -14.82 21.00 6.63
N LEU A 40 -14.02 20.81 7.68
CA LEU A 40 -14.14 21.56 8.93
C LEU A 40 -13.96 23.07 8.70
N ALA A 41 -12.95 23.50 7.94
CA ALA A 41 -12.72 24.91 7.62
C ALA A 41 -13.90 25.53 6.84
N ARG A 42 -14.43 24.80 5.85
CA ARG A 42 -15.61 25.23 5.07
C ARG A 42 -16.84 25.39 5.94
N LEU A 43 -17.06 24.49 6.91
CA LEU A 43 -18.17 24.59 7.86
C LEU A 43 -17.99 25.75 8.84
N ALA A 44 -16.77 25.96 9.34
CA ALA A 44 -16.45 27.07 10.24
C ALA A 44 -16.64 28.45 9.59
N GLN A 45 -16.36 28.58 8.28
CA GLN A 45 -16.59 29.82 7.53
C GLN A 45 -18.07 30.19 7.38
N ARG A 46 -18.99 29.24 7.61
CA ARG A 46 -20.45 29.50 7.59
C ARG A 46 -20.97 30.04 8.93
N ILE A 47 -20.11 30.27 9.93
CA ILE A 47 -20.50 30.85 11.22
C ILE A 47 -20.71 32.35 11.05
N ASP A 48 -21.97 32.75 10.91
CA ASP A 48 -22.37 34.14 11.11
C ASP A 48 -22.58 34.39 12.61
N PHE A 49 -21.73 35.23 13.21
CA PHE A 49 -21.78 35.58 14.63
C PHE A 49 -22.79 36.70 14.92
N SER A 50 -23.31 37.37 13.89
CA SER A 50 -24.21 38.51 14.04
C SER A 50 -25.66 38.10 14.27
N GLN A 51 -26.12 37.00 13.65
CA GLN A 51 -27.50 36.51 13.79
C GLN A 51 -27.72 35.80 15.14
N GLY A 52 -28.76 36.23 15.87
CA GLY A 52 -29.21 35.59 17.10
C GLY A 52 -30.28 34.54 16.81
N SER A 53 -30.37 33.51 17.64
CA SER A 53 -31.36 32.41 17.56
C SER A 53 -32.84 32.84 17.68
N GLY A 54 -33.13 34.15 17.68
CA GLY A 54 -34.49 34.69 17.85
C GLY A 54 -35.16 35.17 16.56
N SER A 55 -34.50 35.10 15.40
CA SER A 55 -35.06 35.60 14.13
C SER A 55 -35.68 34.52 13.24
N GLU A 56 -35.59 33.23 13.61
CA GLU A 56 -36.18 32.13 12.82
C GLU A 56 -37.57 31.70 13.34
N GLU A 57 -38.07 32.25 14.45
CA GLU A 57 -39.41 31.91 14.99
C GLU A 57 -40.55 32.77 14.39
N GLU A 58 -40.27 33.90 13.70
CA GLU A 58 -41.33 34.79 13.18
C GLU A 58 -41.80 34.49 11.74
N GLU A 59 -41.10 33.68 10.95
CA GLU A 59 -41.53 33.37 9.56
C GLU A 59 -42.49 32.16 9.43
N ALA A 60 -42.88 31.52 10.55
CA ALA A 60 -43.80 30.38 10.54
C ALA A 60 -45.22 30.70 11.05
N ALA A 61 -45.57 31.96 11.29
CA ALA A 61 -46.92 32.37 11.72
C ALA A 61 -47.74 32.92 10.53
N GLY A 62 -48.25 32.00 9.71
CA GLY A 62 -49.09 32.36 8.56
C GLY A 62 -50.02 31.24 8.12
N ALA A 63 -50.98 30.86 8.97
CA ALA A 63 -52.28 30.28 8.57
C ALA A 63 -53.21 30.17 9.79
N GLU A 64 -54.26 30.99 9.82
CA GLU A 64 -55.38 30.90 10.77
C GLU A 64 -56.16 29.60 10.61
N GLY A 65 -56.74 29.08 11.71
CA GLY A 65 -57.64 27.94 11.66
C GLY A 65 -58.12 27.39 13.01
N ASP A 66 -58.99 28.15 13.65
CA ASP A 66 -60.12 27.68 14.49
C ASP A 66 -59.92 27.30 15.97
N ALA A 67 -60.88 27.78 16.76
CA ALA A 67 -60.97 27.75 18.21
C ALA A 67 -61.51 26.42 18.74
N GLN A 68 -61.19 26.05 19.99
CA GLN A 68 -62.16 25.67 21.04
C GLN A 68 -61.41 25.20 22.33
N ASP A 69 -61.29 26.14 23.28
CA ASP A 69 -61.77 26.05 24.67
C ASP A 69 -61.33 24.93 25.68
N TRP A 70 -61.24 25.42 26.92
CA TRP A 70 -61.35 24.75 28.23
C TRP A 70 -60.11 24.24 29.02
N ALA A 71 -59.66 25.17 29.88
CA ALA A 71 -59.04 25.06 31.21
C ALA A 71 -58.98 23.71 31.96
N GLY A 72 -57.89 23.55 32.74
CA GLY A 72 -58.01 22.97 34.09
C GLY A 72 -56.83 22.16 34.64
N THR A 73 -56.07 22.79 35.53
CA THR A 73 -55.65 22.26 36.86
C THR A 73 -54.57 21.14 36.96
N GLY A 74 -53.47 21.47 37.65
CA GLY A 74 -53.10 20.79 38.90
C GLY A 74 -52.07 19.64 38.86
N SER A 75 -50.82 19.98 39.21
CA SER A 75 -49.91 19.32 40.17
C SER A 75 -49.75 17.79 40.20
N SER A 76 -48.47 17.38 40.19
CA SER A 76 -47.80 16.44 41.13
C SER A 76 -46.97 15.34 40.45
N ALA A 77 -45.87 15.03 41.14
CA ALA A 77 -44.76 14.18 40.75
C ALA A 77 -45.14 12.73 40.45
N ASP A 78 -44.41 12.07 39.53
CA ASP A 78 -43.51 10.98 39.91
C ASP A 78 -42.56 10.60 38.76
N GLN A 79 -41.43 10.03 39.17
CA GLN A 79 -40.30 9.56 38.36
C GLN A 79 -40.57 8.24 37.63
N ASP A 80 -39.80 8.08 36.55
CA ASP A 80 -39.39 6.84 35.88
C ASP A 80 -40.43 6.09 35.03
N ASP A 81 -40.36 6.32 33.71
CA ASP A 81 -40.27 5.29 32.65
C ASP A 81 -40.33 5.97 31.26
N GLU A 82 -39.18 6.23 30.62
CA GLU A 82 -39.13 6.50 29.17
C GLU A 82 -37.95 5.76 28.52
N GLU A 83 -38.14 4.45 28.31
CA GLU A 83 -37.55 3.80 27.14
C GLU A 83 -38.25 4.33 25.88
N GLY A 84 -37.48 4.95 24.99
CA GLY A 84 -37.80 4.93 23.56
C GLY A 84 -38.51 6.15 22.95
N LEU A 85 -38.55 7.32 23.57
CA LEU A 85 -38.90 8.56 22.86
C LEU A 85 -37.62 9.22 22.32
N VAL A 86 -37.23 8.86 21.09
CA VAL A 86 -36.24 9.65 20.34
C VAL A 86 -36.88 11.01 20.08
N LYS A 87 -36.67 11.97 21.00
CA LYS A 87 -36.95 13.38 20.75
C LYS A 87 -36.12 13.76 19.53
N PHE A 88 -36.83 13.96 18.42
CA PHE A 88 -36.28 14.49 17.19
C PHE A 88 -35.60 15.81 17.54
N GLN A 89 -34.27 15.78 17.65
CA GLN A 89 -33.49 16.98 17.86
C GLN A 89 -33.62 17.76 16.54
N PRO A 90 -34.26 18.94 16.50
CA PRO A 90 -34.21 19.79 15.31
C PRO A 90 -32.74 19.96 14.97
N SER A 91 -32.41 20.01 13.69
CA SER A 91 -31.05 20.12 13.18
C SER A 91 -30.39 21.39 13.70
N LEU A 92 -29.97 21.39 14.97
CA LEU A 92 -29.05 22.37 15.52
C LEU A 92 -27.82 22.21 14.68
N TRP A 93 -27.51 23.28 13.98
CA TRP A 93 -26.33 23.35 13.18
C TRP A 93 -25.15 22.95 14.09
N PRO A 94 -24.21 22.08 13.64
CA PRO A 94 -23.21 21.47 14.54
C PRO A 94 -22.36 22.48 15.31
N TRP A 95 -22.32 23.72 14.82
CA TRP A 95 -21.59 24.84 15.38
C TRP A 95 -22.45 25.81 16.20
N ASP A 96 -23.78 25.63 16.27
CA ASP A 96 -24.65 26.50 17.07
C ASP A 96 -24.25 26.48 18.55
N SER A 97 -23.95 25.30 19.09
CA SER A 97 -23.48 25.18 20.46
C SER A 97 -22.17 25.96 20.67
N VAL A 98 -21.23 25.88 19.73
CA VAL A 98 -19.95 26.60 19.80
C VAL A 98 -20.16 28.11 19.68
N ARG A 99 -20.95 28.54 18.70
CA ARG A 99 -21.31 29.95 18.46
C ARG A 99 -21.99 30.56 19.68
N ASN A 100 -23.01 29.89 20.23
CA ASN A 100 -23.79 30.39 21.35
C ASN A 100 -22.97 30.48 22.63
N ASN A 101 -22.10 29.49 22.89
CA ASN A 101 -21.19 29.54 24.04
C ASN A 101 -20.15 30.66 23.90
N LEU A 102 -19.56 30.85 22.71
CA LEU A 102 -18.61 31.96 22.46
C LEU A 102 -19.29 33.32 22.58
N ARG A 103 -20.51 33.47 22.05
CA ARG A 103 -21.29 34.70 22.16
C ARG A 103 -21.66 35.00 23.61
N SER A 104 -22.09 34.00 24.37
CA SER A 104 -22.40 34.16 25.80
C SER A 104 -21.16 34.60 26.60
N ALA A 105 -20.02 33.94 26.38
CA ALA A 105 -18.76 34.33 27.01
C ALA A 105 -18.32 35.76 26.64
N LEU A 106 -18.49 36.15 25.38
CA LEU A 106 -18.21 37.51 24.93
C LEU A 106 -19.12 38.54 25.63
N THR A 107 -20.41 38.24 25.74
CA THR A 107 -21.37 39.10 26.45
C THR A 107 -20.98 39.27 27.92
N GLU A 108 -20.63 38.18 28.63
CA GLU A 108 -20.16 38.27 30.02
C GLU A 108 -18.89 39.13 30.16
N MET A 109 -17.95 38.99 29.23
CA MET A 109 -16.73 39.81 29.21
C MET A 109 -17.01 41.29 28.92
N CYS A 110 -17.95 41.60 28.03
CA CYS A 110 -18.39 42.98 27.77
C CYS A 110 -19.03 43.59 29.02
N VAL A 111 -19.92 42.85 29.69
CA VAL A 111 -20.55 43.32 30.95
C VAL A 111 -19.48 43.58 32.02
N LEU A 112 -18.52 42.66 32.19
CA LEU A 112 -17.41 42.87 33.13
C LEU A 112 -16.60 44.12 32.80
N TYR A 113 -16.30 44.33 31.51
CA TYR A 113 -15.60 45.52 31.03
C TYR A 113 -16.37 46.82 31.34
N ASP A 114 -17.68 46.83 31.11
CA ASP A 114 -18.54 47.97 31.41
C ASP A 114 -18.56 48.28 32.91
N VAL A 115 -18.72 47.25 33.75
CA VAL A 115 -18.69 47.38 35.22
C VAL A 115 -17.34 47.93 35.68
N LEU A 116 -16.22 47.38 35.20
CA LEU A 116 -14.89 47.87 35.54
C LEU A 116 -14.66 49.32 35.09
N SER A 117 -15.19 49.68 33.92
CA SER A 117 -15.10 51.05 33.39
C SER A 117 -15.86 52.04 34.27
N ILE A 118 -17.07 51.68 34.73
CA ILE A 118 -17.89 52.50 35.63
C ILE A 118 -17.22 52.65 37.00
N VAL A 119 -16.71 51.56 37.57
CA VAL A 119 -15.98 51.56 38.86
C VAL A 119 -14.73 52.43 38.79
N ARG A 120 -13.99 52.40 37.67
CA ARG A 120 -12.80 53.22 37.47
C ARG A 120 -13.13 54.71 37.54
N ASP A 121 -14.24 55.12 36.95
CA ASP A 121 -14.64 56.52 36.86
C ASP A 121 -15.21 57.05 38.20
N LYS A 122 -15.56 56.17 39.15
CA LYS A 122 -16.02 56.46 40.54
C LYS A 122 -17.23 57.38 40.69
N LYS A 123 -17.81 57.87 39.60
CA LYS A 123 -18.96 58.78 39.59
C LYS A 123 -20.28 58.08 39.90
N PHE A 124 -20.42 56.82 39.46
CA PHE A 124 -21.68 56.08 39.53
C PHE A 124 -21.60 54.81 40.37
N MET A 125 -20.39 54.30 40.67
CA MET A 125 -20.17 53.13 41.51
C MET A 125 -18.84 53.27 42.28
N THR A 126 -18.87 53.01 43.58
CA THR A 126 -17.69 52.96 44.45
C THR A 126 -17.66 51.62 45.17
N LEU A 127 -16.50 50.98 45.21
CA LEU A 127 -16.30 49.72 45.91
C LEU A 127 -15.78 50.00 47.32
N ASP A 128 -16.53 49.62 48.33
CA ASP A 128 -16.09 49.69 49.71
C ASP A 128 -15.31 48.42 50.09
N PRO A 129 -14.17 48.55 50.78
CA PRO A 129 -13.43 47.40 51.25
C PRO A 129 -14.22 46.66 52.33
N VAL A 130 -14.50 45.38 52.09
CA VAL A 130 -15.12 44.48 53.08
C VAL A 130 -14.07 43.47 53.52
N SER A 131 -13.85 43.35 54.84
CA SER A 131 -13.03 42.29 55.43
C SER A 131 -13.82 40.98 55.39
N GLN A 132 -13.35 40.00 54.61
CA GLN A 132 -13.88 38.64 54.70
C GLN A 132 -13.18 37.91 55.85
N ASP A 133 -13.94 37.51 56.87
CA ASP A 133 -13.43 36.58 57.87
C ASP A 133 -13.08 35.24 57.21
N ALA A 134 -11.89 34.72 57.51
CA ALA A 134 -11.40 33.47 56.94
C ALA A 134 -12.28 32.30 57.41
N LEU A 135 -13.20 31.87 56.55
CA LEU A 135 -14.03 30.69 56.80
C LEU A 135 -13.15 29.44 56.95
N PRO A 136 -13.46 28.53 57.90
CA PRO A 136 -12.68 27.32 58.11
C PRO A 136 -12.66 26.42 56.86
N PRO A 137 -11.55 25.71 56.59
CA PRO A 137 -11.30 25.03 55.31
C PRO A 137 -12.30 23.93 54.94
N LYS A 138 -13.08 23.43 55.90
CA LYS A 138 -14.15 22.43 55.65
C LYS A 138 -15.43 23.02 55.07
N GLN A 139 -15.60 24.34 55.11
CA GLN A 139 -16.77 25.06 54.59
C GLN A 139 -16.42 26.00 53.44
N ASN A 140 -15.18 25.98 52.94
CA ASN A 140 -14.79 26.86 51.85
C ASN A 140 -15.30 26.28 50.50
N PRO A 141 -16.33 26.89 49.87
CA PRO A 141 -16.87 26.42 48.60
C PRO A 141 -15.82 26.41 47.47
N GLN A 142 -14.74 27.19 47.60
CA GLN A 142 -13.63 27.22 46.66
C GLN A 142 -12.87 25.89 46.60
N THR A 143 -12.74 25.17 47.72
CA THR A 143 -12.05 23.88 47.76
C THR A 143 -12.84 22.81 47.01
N LEU A 144 -14.17 22.80 47.14
CA LEU A 144 -15.05 21.90 46.39
C LEU A 144 -14.98 22.17 44.88
N GLN A 145 -15.01 23.46 44.48
CA GLN A 145 -14.87 23.86 43.08
C GLN A 145 -13.54 23.43 42.47
N LEU A 146 -12.44 23.57 43.21
CA LEU A 146 -11.11 23.11 42.79
C LEU A 146 -11.07 21.60 42.56
N ILE A 147 -11.64 20.81 43.47
CA ILE A 147 -11.70 19.34 43.33
C ILE A 147 -12.53 18.95 42.09
N SER A 148 -13.67 19.61 41.88
CA SER A 148 -14.52 19.38 40.71
C SER A 148 -13.79 19.71 39.40
N LYS A 149 -13.12 20.87 39.32
CA LYS A 149 -12.31 21.25 38.15
C LYS A 149 -11.17 20.27 37.89
N LYS A 150 -10.49 19.80 38.95
CA LYS A 150 -9.43 18.77 38.79
C LYS A 150 -9.99 17.49 38.18
N LYS A 151 -11.17 17.04 38.63
CA LYS A 151 -11.81 15.82 38.11
C LYS A 151 -12.26 15.99 36.66
N SER A 152 -12.84 17.13 36.29
CA SER A 152 -13.26 17.40 34.91
C SER A 152 -12.07 17.52 33.95
N LEU A 153 -10.99 18.19 34.36
CA LEU A 153 -9.74 18.27 33.61
C LEU A 153 -9.11 16.89 33.40
N ALA A 154 -9.08 16.05 34.43
CA ALA A 154 -8.61 14.68 34.30
C ALA A 154 -9.46 13.87 33.32
N GLY A 155 -10.79 14.03 33.35
CA GLY A 155 -11.70 13.42 32.38
C GLY A 155 -11.43 13.88 30.95
N ALA A 156 -11.25 15.18 30.73
CA ALA A 156 -10.92 15.74 29.42
C ALA A 156 -9.57 15.21 28.89
N ALA A 157 -8.55 15.13 29.74
CA ALA A 157 -7.25 14.57 29.38
C ALA A 157 -7.36 13.10 28.92
N GLN A 158 -8.16 12.29 29.62
CA GLN A 158 -8.40 10.89 29.24
C GLN A 158 -9.10 10.76 27.89
N ILE A 159 -10.08 11.63 27.59
CA ILE A 159 -10.77 11.64 26.29
C ILE A 159 -9.78 11.99 25.17
N LEU A 160 -8.95 13.01 25.38
CA LEU A 160 -7.94 13.43 24.40
C LEU A 160 -6.90 12.32 24.14
N LEU A 161 -6.43 11.65 25.19
CA LEU A 161 -5.50 10.53 25.05
C LEU A 161 -6.13 9.38 24.26
N LYS A 162 -7.36 8.97 24.58
CA LYS A 162 -8.10 7.96 23.81
C LYS A 162 -8.32 8.37 22.36
N GLY A 163 -8.59 9.66 22.11
CA GLY A 163 -8.71 10.22 20.77
C GLY A 163 -7.40 10.11 19.99
N ALA A 164 -6.27 10.46 20.63
CA ALA A 164 -4.94 10.35 20.04
C ALA A 164 -4.60 8.89 19.68
N GLU A 165 -4.84 7.94 20.59
CA GLU A 165 -4.60 6.51 20.33
C GLU A 165 -5.41 5.99 19.12
N ARG A 166 -6.68 6.41 18.99
CA ARG A 166 -7.53 6.05 17.85
C ARG A 166 -7.02 6.65 16.54
N LEU A 167 -6.55 7.89 16.57
CA LEU A 167 -5.94 8.54 15.40
C LEU A 167 -4.68 7.81 14.96
N THR A 168 -3.80 7.42 15.88
CA THR A 168 -2.60 6.65 15.56
C THR A 168 -2.96 5.33 14.88
N LYS A 169 -3.94 4.58 15.40
CA LYS A 169 -4.42 3.33 14.78
C LYS A 169 -4.99 3.56 13.38
N SER A 170 -5.78 4.62 13.21
CA SER A 170 -6.36 4.95 11.90
C SER A 170 -5.30 5.30 10.86
N VAL A 171 -4.24 6.01 11.27
CA VAL A 171 -3.11 6.35 10.40
C VAL A 171 -2.38 5.08 9.97
N THR A 172 -2.08 4.17 10.91
CA THR A 172 -1.40 2.90 10.59
C THR A 172 -2.22 2.03 9.65
N GLU A 173 -3.52 1.88 9.90
CA GLU A 173 -4.42 1.10 9.04
C GLU A 173 -4.52 1.69 7.63
N ASN A 174 -4.60 3.02 7.50
CA ASN A 174 -4.65 3.68 6.19
C ASN A 174 -3.34 3.48 5.41
N GLN A 175 -2.20 3.47 6.12
CA GLN A 175 -0.90 3.22 5.52
C GLN A 175 -0.75 1.77 5.03
N GLU A 176 -1.19 0.79 5.82
CA GLU A 176 -1.26 -0.62 5.41
C GLU A 176 -2.16 -0.80 4.17
N ASN A 177 -3.31 -0.12 4.13
CA ASN A 177 -4.21 -0.14 2.98
C ASN A 177 -3.55 0.42 1.71
N LYS A 178 -2.74 1.48 1.84
CA LYS A 178 -1.98 2.03 0.72
C LYS A 178 -0.93 1.02 0.22
N LEU A 179 -0.15 0.43 1.12
CA LEU A 179 0.83 -0.61 0.78
C LEU A 179 0.18 -1.83 0.11
N GLN A 180 -1.02 -2.21 0.57
CA GLN A 180 -1.79 -3.29 -0.04
C GLN A 180 -2.23 -2.94 -1.47
N ARG A 181 -2.69 -1.70 -1.71
CA ARG A 181 -3.01 -1.23 -3.07
C ARG A 181 -1.79 -1.24 -3.99
N ASP A 182 -0.65 -0.79 -3.48
CA ASP A 182 0.60 -0.76 -4.24
C ASP A 182 1.08 -2.18 -4.58
N PHE A 183 1.03 -3.12 -3.62
CA PHE A 183 1.31 -4.54 -3.86
C PHE A 183 0.38 -5.16 -4.91
N ASN A 184 -0.93 -4.91 -4.82
CA ASN A 184 -1.89 -5.41 -5.81
C ASN A 184 -1.61 -4.86 -7.21
N SER A 185 -1.16 -3.61 -7.33
CA SER A 185 -0.81 -3.00 -8.61
C SER A 185 0.41 -3.69 -9.25
N GLU A 186 1.45 -4.00 -8.47
CA GLU A 186 2.61 -4.76 -8.92
C GLU A 186 2.24 -6.20 -9.27
N LEU A 187 1.39 -6.85 -8.46
CA LEU A 187 0.93 -8.21 -8.72
C LEU A 187 0.15 -8.30 -10.05
N LEU A 188 -0.66 -7.28 -10.36
CA LEU A 188 -1.33 -7.18 -11.66
C LEU A 188 -0.32 -7.03 -12.81
N ARG A 189 0.74 -6.23 -12.63
CA ARG A 189 1.81 -6.08 -13.63
C ARG A 189 2.58 -7.40 -13.84
N LEU A 190 2.83 -8.14 -12.77
CA LEU A 190 3.47 -9.45 -12.83
C LEU A 190 2.59 -10.46 -13.59
N ARG A 191 1.29 -10.48 -13.33
CA ARG A 191 0.31 -11.34 -14.01
C ARG A 191 0.22 -11.09 -15.53
N GLN A 192 0.56 -9.89 -16.01
CA GLN A 192 0.58 -9.59 -17.46
C GLN A 192 1.63 -10.41 -18.21
N HIS A 193 2.72 -10.79 -17.54
CA HIS A 193 3.87 -11.44 -18.16
C HIS A 193 4.04 -12.90 -17.71
N TRP A 194 3.60 -13.22 -16.49
CA TRP A 194 3.83 -14.52 -15.86
C TRP A 194 2.52 -15.18 -15.44
N LYS A 195 2.44 -16.51 -15.62
CA LYS A 195 1.30 -17.29 -15.15
C LYS A 195 1.37 -17.46 -13.64
N LEU A 196 0.31 -17.06 -12.96
CA LEU A 196 0.19 -17.12 -11.50
C LEU A 196 -0.94 -18.05 -11.07
N ARG A 197 -0.76 -18.73 -9.95
CA ARG A 197 -1.78 -19.51 -9.26
C ARG A 197 -1.72 -19.26 -7.75
N LYS A 198 -2.89 -19.18 -7.11
CA LYS A 198 -2.98 -19.20 -5.64
C LYS A 198 -3.00 -20.65 -5.17
N VAL A 199 -2.13 -20.99 -4.23
CA VAL A 199 -2.05 -22.33 -3.61
C VAL A 199 -2.00 -22.13 -2.09
N GLY A 200 -3.12 -22.40 -1.43
CA GLY A 200 -3.27 -22.10 0.00
C GLY A 200 -3.12 -20.59 0.25
N ASP A 201 -2.15 -20.24 1.10
CA ASP A 201 -1.81 -18.85 1.44
C ASP A 201 -0.72 -18.24 0.54
N LYS A 202 -0.18 -19.03 -0.40
CA LYS A 202 0.92 -18.61 -1.25
C LYS A 202 0.45 -18.30 -2.67
N ILE A 203 1.11 -17.35 -3.32
CA ILE A 203 0.97 -17.11 -4.76
C ILE A 203 2.21 -17.68 -5.43
N LEU A 204 2.01 -18.66 -6.30
CA LEU A 204 3.07 -19.30 -7.06
C LEU A 204 2.98 -18.89 -8.52
N GLY A 205 4.13 -18.59 -9.10
CA GLY A 205 4.30 -18.39 -10.53
C GLY A 205 5.03 -19.56 -11.20
N ASP A 206 4.89 -19.65 -12.51
CA ASP A 206 5.47 -20.70 -13.34
C ASP A 206 6.48 -20.12 -14.34
N LEU A 207 7.75 -20.51 -14.24
CA LEU A 207 8.82 -20.19 -15.19
C LEU A 207 8.91 -21.20 -16.34
N SER A 208 8.23 -22.34 -16.23
CA SER A 208 8.39 -23.43 -17.20
C SER A 208 7.84 -23.07 -18.57
N TYR A 209 8.48 -23.62 -19.61
CA TYR A 209 8.03 -23.48 -21.00
C TYR A 209 6.92 -24.47 -21.36
N ARG A 210 6.16 -25.01 -20.38
CA ARG A 210 5.10 -25.99 -20.62
C ARG A 210 4.03 -25.48 -21.57
N SER A 211 3.73 -24.19 -21.53
CA SER A 211 2.80 -23.56 -22.49
C SER A 211 3.30 -23.51 -23.92
N ALA A 212 4.62 -23.67 -24.12
CA ALA A 212 5.26 -23.79 -25.41
C ALA A 212 5.62 -25.24 -25.77
N GLY A 213 5.13 -26.24 -25.00
CA GLY A 213 5.33 -27.66 -25.29
C GLY A 213 6.46 -28.35 -24.52
N SER A 214 7.19 -27.65 -23.64
CA SER A 214 8.27 -28.28 -22.85
C SER A 214 7.75 -29.42 -21.97
N LEU A 215 8.46 -30.56 -22.05
CA LEU A 215 8.25 -31.75 -21.22
C LEU A 215 9.31 -31.89 -20.13
N PHE A 216 10.07 -30.83 -19.84
CA PHE A 216 11.13 -30.91 -18.85
C PHE A 216 10.55 -31.23 -17.45
N PRO A 217 11.11 -32.20 -16.71
CA PRO A 217 10.57 -32.59 -15.40
C PRO A 217 10.64 -31.48 -14.35
N HIS A 218 11.55 -30.51 -14.50
CA HIS A 218 11.71 -29.43 -13.54
C HIS A 218 10.52 -28.47 -13.58
N HIS A 219 9.84 -28.27 -12.44
CA HIS A 219 8.59 -27.51 -12.37
C HIS A 219 8.77 -26.00 -12.48
N GLY A 220 9.96 -25.46 -12.22
CA GLY A 220 10.26 -24.04 -12.48
C GLY A 220 9.37 -23.06 -11.73
N THR A 221 8.89 -23.41 -10.53
CA THR A 221 7.96 -22.57 -9.78
C THR A 221 8.71 -21.53 -8.94
N PHE A 222 8.19 -20.30 -8.90
CA PHE A 222 8.65 -19.25 -7.98
C PHE A 222 7.50 -18.81 -7.07
N GLU A 223 7.84 -18.25 -5.91
CA GLU A 223 6.87 -17.72 -4.95
C GLU A 223 6.86 -16.20 -4.98
N VAL A 224 5.68 -15.59 -4.92
CA VAL A 224 5.51 -14.15 -4.81
C VAL A 224 5.41 -13.78 -3.33
N ILE A 225 6.25 -12.84 -2.90
CA ILE A 225 6.35 -12.39 -1.51
C ILE A 225 5.95 -10.91 -1.44
N LYS A 226 5.17 -10.57 -0.40
CA LYS A 226 4.89 -9.18 -0.07
C LYS A 226 6.05 -8.62 0.75
N ASN A 227 6.65 -7.54 0.27
CA ASN A 227 7.75 -6.89 0.97
C ASN A 227 7.20 -6.01 2.10
N THR A 228 7.26 -6.50 3.34
CA THR A 228 6.76 -5.82 4.54
C THR A 228 7.83 -5.05 5.31
N ASP A 229 9.09 -5.11 4.89
CA ASP A 229 10.25 -4.66 5.70
C ASP A 229 10.54 -3.16 5.59
N ILE A 230 9.56 -2.33 5.20
CA ILE A 230 9.72 -0.88 5.25
C ILE A 230 9.48 -0.36 6.66
N ASP A 231 10.51 0.30 7.17
CA ASP A 231 10.39 1.25 8.26
C ASP A 231 9.73 2.55 7.75
N LEU A 232 8.46 2.73 8.07
CA LEU A 232 7.60 3.82 7.58
C LEU A 232 8.01 5.19 8.12
N ASP A 233 8.81 5.24 9.18
CA ASP A 233 9.36 6.46 9.76
C ASP A 233 10.57 6.99 8.97
N LYS A 234 11.12 6.15 8.07
CA LYS A 234 12.22 6.52 7.17
C LYS A 234 11.70 6.85 5.78
N LYS A 235 12.44 7.70 5.06
CA LYS A 235 12.16 7.96 3.64
C LYS A 235 12.15 6.62 2.89
N ILE A 236 11.02 6.31 2.27
CA ILE A 236 10.87 5.15 1.38
C ILE A 236 11.98 5.25 0.32
N PRO A 237 12.82 4.21 0.16
CA PRO A 237 13.83 4.19 -0.89
C PRO A 237 13.19 4.41 -2.27
N GLU A 238 13.82 5.19 -3.14
CA GLU A 238 13.31 5.43 -4.50
C GLU A 238 13.17 4.13 -5.31
N ASP A 239 13.98 3.12 -4.99
CA ASP A 239 13.96 1.79 -5.62
C ASP A 239 13.03 0.79 -4.91
N TYR A 240 12.20 1.23 -3.96
CA TYR A 240 11.32 0.31 -3.26
C TYR A 240 10.29 -0.31 -4.19
N CYS A 241 10.15 -1.63 -4.07
CA CYS A 241 9.09 -2.39 -4.71
C CYS A 241 8.36 -3.21 -3.65
N PRO A 242 7.01 -3.10 -3.56
CA PRO A 242 6.20 -3.81 -2.56
C PRO A 242 6.08 -5.31 -2.81
N LEU A 243 6.51 -5.78 -3.98
CA LEU A 243 6.47 -7.18 -4.40
C LEU A 243 7.89 -7.68 -4.64
N ASP A 244 8.26 -8.79 -4.01
CA ASP A 244 9.48 -9.54 -4.32
C ASP A 244 9.11 -10.96 -4.76
N VAL A 245 10.07 -11.68 -5.33
CA VAL A 245 9.92 -13.06 -5.79
C VAL A 245 11.03 -13.93 -5.22
N GLN A 246 10.64 -15.06 -4.65
CA GLN A 246 11.55 -16.10 -4.18
C GLN A 246 11.70 -17.19 -5.23
N ILE A 247 12.94 -17.41 -5.64
CA ILE A 247 13.30 -18.36 -6.69
C ILE A 247 14.03 -19.54 -6.02
N PRO A 248 13.80 -20.79 -6.46
CA PRO A 248 14.60 -21.93 -6.01
C PRO A 248 16.09 -21.70 -6.25
N SER A 249 16.93 -22.07 -5.28
CA SER A 249 18.39 -21.82 -5.31
C SER A 249 19.10 -22.46 -6.50
N ASP A 250 18.54 -23.53 -7.07
CA ASP A 250 19.08 -24.18 -8.24
C ASP A 250 18.83 -23.39 -9.55
N LEU A 251 17.87 -22.45 -9.54
CA LEU A 251 17.55 -21.56 -10.66
C LEU A 251 18.09 -20.13 -10.46
N GLU A 252 18.71 -19.84 -9.31
CA GLU A 252 19.29 -18.54 -9.04
C GLU A 252 20.56 -18.27 -9.87
N GLY A 253 20.81 -17.01 -10.18
CA GLY A 253 22.00 -16.57 -10.92
C GLY A 253 21.82 -16.59 -12.44
N SER A 254 22.89 -16.94 -13.16
CA SER A 254 22.92 -16.95 -14.63
C SER A 254 23.50 -18.25 -15.16
N ALA A 255 22.95 -18.76 -16.27
CA ALA A 255 23.48 -19.92 -16.96
C ALA A 255 23.60 -19.69 -18.47
N TYR A 256 24.53 -20.41 -19.09
CA TYR A 256 24.76 -20.42 -20.53
C TYR A 256 25.38 -21.74 -20.95
N ILE A 257 25.28 -22.08 -22.24
CA ILE A 257 25.89 -23.29 -22.80
C ILE A 257 27.16 -22.87 -23.53
N ARG A 258 28.32 -23.35 -23.06
CA ARG A 258 29.62 -23.15 -23.70
C ARG A 258 29.89 -24.32 -24.64
N VAL A 259 30.23 -24.04 -25.88
CA VAL A 259 30.71 -25.01 -26.86
C VAL A 259 32.14 -24.66 -27.22
N SER A 260 33.09 -25.55 -26.98
CA SER A 260 34.50 -25.36 -27.32
C SER A 260 35.02 -26.47 -28.21
N ILE A 261 35.94 -26.13 -29.11
CA ILE A 261 36.68 -27.08 -29.94
C ILE A 261 38.12 -27.11 -29.42
N GLN A 262 38.62 -28.27 -29.04
CA GLN A 262 39.94 -28.48 -28.48
C GLN A 262 40.75 -29.46 -29.32
N LYS A 263 42.08 -29.31 -29.33
CA LYS A 263 42.96 -30.34 -29.88
C LYS A 263 43.28 -31.36 -28.79
N GLN A 264 43.43 -32.63 -29.15
CA GLN A 264 43.81 -33.68 -28.18
C GLN A 264 45.19 -33.47 -27.52
N ALA A 265 46.02 -32.57 -28.04
CA ALA A 265 47.29 -32.21 -27.41
C ALA A 265 47.03 -31.25 -26.23
N PRO A 266 47.38 -31.61 -24.98
CA PRO A 266 47.06 -30.83 -23.79
C PRO A 266 47.73 -29.45 -23.73
N ASP A 267 48.69 -29.16 -24.62
CA ASP A 267 49.46 -27.92 -24.67
C ASP A 267 48.82 -26.85 -25.58
N ILE A 268 47.77 -27.18 -26.32
CA ILE A 268 47.07 -26.27 -27.24
C ILE A 268 45.69 -25.97 -26.64
N GLY A 269 45.46 -24.71 -26.28
CA GLY A 269 44.18 -24.23 -25.76
C GLY A 269 43.01 -24.42 -26.75
N ASP A 270 41.82 -23.96 -26.35
CA ASP A 270 40.63 -24.01 -27.20
C ASP A 270 40.91 -23.36 -28.57
N LEU A 271 40.65 -24.10 -29.66
CA LEU A 271 40.72 -23.58 -31.04
C LEU A 271 39.59 -22.59 -31.33
N GLY A 272 38.53 -22.63 -30.53
CA GLY A 272 37.44 -21.68 -30.61
C GLY A 272 36.34 -22.01 -29.61
N THR A 273 35.66 -20.97 -29.13
CA THR A 273 34.59 -21.08 -28.14
C THR A 273 33.34 -20.33 -28.58
N VAL A 274 32.18 -20.83 -28.19
CA VAL A 274 30.87 -20.21 -28.40
C VAL A 274 30.10 -20.28 -27.09
N ASN A 275 29.50 -19.17 -26.67
CA ASN A 275 28.66 -19.13 -25.47
C ASN A 275 27.20 -18.86 -25.87
N LEU A 276 26.40 -19.90 -26.01
CA LEU A 276 24.98 -19.81 -26.32
C LEU A 276 24.19 -19.33 -25.10
N PHE A 277 23.19 -18.48 -25.34
CA PHE A 277 22.30 -17.93 -24.31
C PHE A 277 22.99 -17.10 -23.22
N LYS A 278 24.26 -16.73 -23.42
CA LYS A 278 24.98 -15.79 -22.56
C LYS A 278 24.49 -14.38 -22.88
N ARG A 279 23.38 -13.98 -22.27
CA ARG A 279 22.90 -12.60 -22.36
C ARG A 279 23.84 -11.72 -21.51
N PRO A 280 24.40 -10.62 -22.05
CA PRO A 280 25.03 -9.61 -21.21
C PRO A 280 23.97 -9.14 -20.21
N LEU A 281 24.31 -9.10 -18.92
CA LEU A 281 23.38 -8.63 -17.89
C LEU A 281 22.89 -7.24 -18.35
N PRO A 282 21.60 -7.08 -18.73
CA PRO A 282 21.15 -5.79 -19.20
C PRO A 282 21.31 -4.83 -18.03
N LYS A 283 21.90 -3.65 -18.25
CA LYS A 283 21.70 -2.55 -17.32
C LYS A 283 20.18 -2.40 -17.22
N SER A 284 19.61 -2.59 -16.01
CA SER A 284 18.16 -2.58 -15.83
C SER A 284 17.61 -1.34 -16.54
N LYS A 285 16.63 -1.53 -17.43
CA LYS A 285 15.98 -0.36 -18.04
C LYS A 285 15.43 0.48 -16.88
N PRO A 286 15.65 1.81 -16.86
CA PRO A 286 15.07 2.66 -15.83
C PRO A 286 13.55 2.45 -15.81
N GLY A 287 13.00 2.09 -14.66
CA GLY A 287 11.58 1.75 -14.48
C GLY A 287 11.18 0.28 -14.70
N SER A 288 12.10 -0.61 -15.08
CA SER A 288 11.80 -2.05 -15.09
C SER A 288 11.84 -2.62 -13.68
N PRO A 289 10.80 -3.36 -13.23
CA PRO A 289 10.77 -3.89 -11.87
C PRO A 289 11.88 -4.93 -11.69
N HIS A 290 12.58 -4.86 -10.55
CA HIS A 290 13.70 -5.76 -10.22
C HIS A 290 13.33 -7.26 -10.34
N TRP A 291 12.10 -7.62 -9.96
CA TRP A 291 11.60 -8.99 -10.07
C TRP A 291 11.56 -9.50 -11.52
N GLN A 292 11.33 -8.63 -12.52
CA GLN A 292 11.26 -9.05 -13.92
C GLN A 292 12.61 -9.59 -14.40
N THR A 293 13.69 -8.85 -14.13
CA THR A 293 15.06 -9.27 -14.49
C THR A 293 15.45 -10.56 -13.79
N LYS A 294 15.03 -10.71 -12.52
CA LYS A 294 15.28 -11.90 -11.70
C LYS A 294 14.58 -13.14 -12.28
N LEU A 295 13.31 -13.01 -12.66
CA LEU A 295 12.53 -14.10 -13.26
C LEU A 295 13.03 -14.47 -14.66
N GLU A 296 13.38 -13.50 -15.50
CA GLU A 296 13.96 -13.76 -16.83
C GLU A 296 15.29 -14.52 -16.73
N ALA A 297 16.16 -14.16 -15.78
CA ALA A 297 17.41 -14.86 -15.54
C ALA A 297 17.16 -16.31 -15.10
N ALA A 298 16.26 -16.53 -14.15
CA ALA A 298 15.90 -17.87 -13.68
C ALA A 298 15.25 -18.73 -14.77
N GLN A 299 14.41 -18.12 -15.61
CA GLN A 299 13.83 -18.78 -16.78
C GLN A 299 14.91 -19.22 -17.77
N ASN A 300 15.92 -18.38 -18.00
CA ASN A 300 17.07 -18.74 -18.85
C ASN A 300 17.90 -19.88 -18.25
N VAL A 301 18.07 -19.94 -16.93
CA VAL A 301 18.71 -21.07 -16.24
C VAL A 301 17.94 -22.37 -16.51
N LEU A 302 16.62 -22.33 -16.38
CA LEU A 302 15.75 -23.47 -16.64
C LEU A 302 15.88 -23.95 -18.10
N LEU A 303 15.88 -23.01 -19.07
CA LEU A 303 16.06 -23.30 -20.49
C LEU A 303 17.41 -24.00 -20.76
N CYS A 304 18.50 -23.47 -20.21
CA CYS A 304 19.83 -24.05 -20.40
C CYS A 304 19.91 -25.46 -19.82
N LYS A 305 19.29 -25.71 -18.66
CA LYS A 305 19.19 -27.06 -18.07
C LYS A 305 18.42 -28.02 -18.96
N GLU A 306 17.29 -27.57 -19.53
CA GLU A 306 16.47 -28.39 -20.41
C GLU A 306 17.21 -28.79 -21.69
N ILE A 307 17.79 -27.81 -22.39
CA ILE A 307 18.57 -28.03 -23.62
C ILE A 307 19.74 -28.98 -23.33
N PHE A 308 20.50 -28.72 -22.27
CA PHE A 308 21.63 -29.58 -21.91
C PHE A 308 21.19 -31.01 -21.57
N ALA A 309 20.05 -31.18 -20.90
CA ALA A 309 19.50 -32.50 -20.61
C ALA A 309 19.04 -33.25 -21.88
N GLN A 310 18.48 -32.53 -22.86
CA GLN A 310 18.14 -33.11 -24.17
C GLN A 310 19.40 -33.55 -24.92
N LEU A 311 20.39 -32.65 -25.05
CA LEU A 311 21.68 -32.95 -25.68
C LEU A 311 22.39 -34.13 -25.01
N SER A 312 22.34 -34.21 -23.68
CA SER A 312 22.92 -35.33 -22.92
C SER A 312 22.25 -36.66 -23.25
N ARG A 313 20.91 -36.68 -23.38
CA ARG A 313 20.17 -37.88 -23.75
C ARG A 313 20.48 -38.30 -25.19
N GLU A 314 20.50 -37.36 -26.12
CA GLU A 314 20.83 -37.62 -27.52
C GLU A 314 22.27 -38.15 -27.67
N ALA A 315 23.24 -37.53 -27.00
CA ALA A 315 24.63 -37.98 -27.02
C ALA A 315 24.81 -39.44 -26.57
N VAL A 316 23.99 -39.91 -25.63
CA VAL A 316 24.04 -41.32 -25.19
C VAL A 316 23.34 -42.26 -26.18
N GLN A 317 22.32 -41.79 -26.88
CA GLN A 317 21.53 -42.61 -27.81
C GLN A 317 22.16 -42.74 -29.21
N ILE A 318 22.93 -41.74 -29.64
CA ILE A 318 23.60 -41.73 -30.94
C ILE A 318 24.66 -42.83 -30.98
N LYS A 319 24.53 -43.74 -31.97
CA LYS A 319 25.52 -44.78 -32.26
C LYS A 319 26.62 -44.20 -33.15
N SER A 320 27.73 -43.81 -32.54
CA SER A 320 28.94 -43.35 -33.22
C SER A 320 30.07 -44.40 -33.11
N GLN A 321 31.03 -44.38 -34.04
CA GLN A 321 32.24 -45.21 -33.96
C GLN A 321 33.06 -44.90 -32.69
N ILE A 322 33.11 -43.62 -32.31
CA ILE A 322 33.66 -43.18 -31.03
C ILE A 322 32.49 -42.71 -30.16
N PRO A 323 32.23 -43.35 -29.01
CA PRO A 323 31.10 -42.99 -28.17
C PRO A 323 31.27 -41.58 -27.59
N HIS A 324 30.16 -40.86 -27.50
CA HIS A 324 30.12 -39.57 -26.81
C HIS A 324 30.17 -39.80 -25.30
N ILE A 325 30.92 -38.96 -24.58
CA ILE A 325 31.12 -39.07 -23.13
C ILE A 325 30.32 -37.95 -22.45
N VAL A 326 29.41 -38.30 -21.56
CA VAL A 326 28.62 -37.34 -20.77
C VAL A 326 29.06 -37.42 -19.31
N VAL A 327 29.64 -36.35 -18.78
CA VAL A 327 30.11 -36.26 -17.39
C VAL A 327 29.61 -34.97 -16.76
N LYS A 328 28.71 -35.09 -15.78
CA LYS A 328 28.12 -33.95 -15.05
C LYS A 328 27.52 -32.90 -15.99
N ASN A 329 28.18 -31.76 -16.11
CA ASN A 329 27.77 -30.60 -16.90
C ASN A 329 28.56 -30.49 -18.21
N GLN A 330 29.18 -31.57 -18.68
CA GLN A 330 29.99 -31.59 -19.89
C GLN A 330 29.66 -32.80 -20.76
N ILE A 331 29.54 -32.56 -22.06
CA ILE A 331 29.41 -33.57 -23.12
C ILE A 331 30.64 -33.44 -24.01
N ILE A 332 31.34 -34.55 -24.19
CA ILE A 332 32.55 -34.64 -25.00
C ILE A 332 32.25 -35.54 -26.20
N SER A 333 32.55 -35.03 -27.39
CA SER A 333 32.45 -35.76 -28.65
C SER A 333 33.76 -35.64 -29.42
N GLN A 334 34.13 -36.70 -30.15
CA GLN A 334 35.32 -36.72 -30.99
C GLN A 334 34.93 -36.95 -32.45
N PRO A 335 34.50 -35.90 -33.17
CA PRO A 335 34.05 -36.04 -34.55
C PRO A 335 35.21 -36.34 -35.52
N PHE A 336 36.43 -35.89 -35.22
CA PHE A 336 37.63 -36.13 -36.03
C PHE A 336 38.80 -36.62 -35.17
N PRO A 337 39.73 -37.42 -35.73
CA PRO A 337 41.00 -37.71 -35.07
C PRO A 337 41.72 -36.40 -34.72
N SER A 338 42.22 -36.27 -33.50
CA SER A 338 42.87 -35.07 -32.92
C SER A 338 41.99 -33.87 -32.54
N LEU A 339 40.68 -33.86 -32.84
CA LEU A 339 39.77 -32.77 -32.45
C LEU A 339 38.67 -33.27 -31.50
N GLN A 340 38.48 -32.55 -30.41
CA GLN A 340 37.49 -32.80 -29.39
C GLN A 340 36.49 -31.63 -29.34
N LEU A 341 35.21 -31.95 -29.46
CA LEU A 341 34.11 -31.02 -29.23
C LEU A 341 33.64 -31.18 -27.77
N SER A 342 33.63 -30.09 -27.02
CA SER A 342 33.17 -30.04 -25.64
C SER A 342 31.97 -29.10 -25.53
N ILE A 343 30.83 -29.61 -25.05
CA ILE A 343 29.63 -28.84 -24.75
C ILE A 343 29.45 -28.82 -23.23
N SER A 344 29.49 -27.66 -22.61
CA SER A 344 29.45 -27.49 -21.16
C SER A 344 28.29 -26.58 -20.73
N LEU A 345 27.53 -27.00 -19.72
CA LEU A 345 26.58 -26.14 -19.02
C LEU A 345 27.29 -25.33 -17.93
N CYS A 346 27.40 -24.02 -18.12
CA CYS A 346 27.99 -23.11 -17.16
C CYS A 346 26.88 -22.45 -16.33
N HIS A 347 26.96 -22.54 -15.00
CA HIS A 347 26.01 -21.90 -14.07
C HIS A 347 26.79 -21.10 -13.02
N SER A 348 26.45 -19.82 -12.85
CA SER A 348 27.05 -18.91 -11.89
C SER A 348 25.98 -18.40 -10.94
N SER A 349 26.02 -18.82 -9.68
CA SER A 349 25.21 -18.24 -8.60
C SER A 349 25.91 -17.01 -8.00
N ASN A 350 25.13 -16.01 -7.56
CA ASN A 350 25.66 -14.76 -6.99
C ASN A 350 26.23 -14.91 -5.57
N ASP A 351 26.07 -16.07 -4.93
CA ASP A 351 26.57 -16.31 -3.58
C ASP A 351 28.00 -16.87 -3.58
N LYS A 352 28.93 -15.99 -3.22
CA LYS A 352 30.30 -16.23 -2.74
C LYS A 352 31.35 -16.64 -3.78
N LYS A 353 32.49 -15.94 -3.64
CA LYS A 353 33.86 -16.30 -4.05
C LYS A 353 34.05 -17.82 -4.23
N SER A 354 33.83 -18.33 -5.44
CA SER A 354 34.48 -19.57 -5.89
C SER A 354 35.85 -19.22 -6.48
N PRO A 355 36.87 -20.07 -6.26
CA PRO A 355 38.26 -19.74 -6.58
C PRO A 355 38.43 -19.67 -8.10
N LYS A 356 39.11 -18.61 -8.57
CA LYS A 356 39.76 -18.47 -9.87
C LYS A 356 39.34 -19.53 -10.91
N SER A 357 38.14 -19.43 -11.48
CA SER A 357 38.00 -19.83 -12.88
C SER A 357 38.75 -18.74 -13.64
N ALA A 358 39.90 -19.13 -14.21
CA ALA A 358 40.77 -18.22 -14.93
C ALA A 358 39.94 -17.24 -15.76
N THR A 359 40.26 -15.96 -15.64
CA THR A 359 39.82 -14.94 -16.57
C THR A 359 40.36 -15.34 -17.93
N GLU A 360 39.65 -16.22 -18.64
CA GLU A 360 39.84 -16.46 -20.06
C GLU A 360 39.53 -15.11 -20.71
N LYS A 361 40.60 -14.36 -21.00
CA LYS A 361 40.58 -13.30 -21.99
C LYS A 361 40.09 -13.99 -23.27
N GLN A 362 38.79 -13.93 -23.54
CA GLN A 362 38.26 -14.30 -24.84
C GLN A 362 38.90 -13.32 -25.82
N SER A 363 39.89 -13.79 -26.58
CA SER A 363 40.36 -13.03 -27.72
C SER A 363 39.19 -13.00 -28.72
N PRO A 364 38.86 -11.84 -29.30
CA PRO A 364 37.77 -11.75 -30.29
C PRO A 364 38.01 -12.59 -31.54
N GLU A 365 39.22 -13.13 -31.72
CA GLU A 365 39.59 -14.03 -32.83
C GLU A 365 39.17 -15.50 -32.60
N ASP A 366 38.86 -15.91 -31.36
CA ASP A 366 38.51 -17.31 -31.02
C ASP A 366 36.98 -17.60 -31.03
N HIS A 367 36.14 -16.61 -31.40
CA HIS A 367 34.69 -16.76 -31.38
C HIS A 367 34.15 -17.30 -32.71
N LEU A 368 33.50 -18.47 -32.68
CA LEU A 368 33.05 -19.16 -33.89
C LEU A 368 31.61 -18.74 -34.28
N TYR A 369 31.45 -17.55 -34.87
CA TYR A 369 30.15 -16.98 -35.25
C TYR A 369 29.29 -17.88 -36.15
N VAL A 370 29.91 -18.59 -37.10
CA VAL A 370 29.19 -19.52 -37.99
C VAL A 370 28.64 -20.70 -37.20
N LEU A 371 29.44 -21.24 -36.28
CA LEU A 371 29.01 -22.33 -35.41
C LEU A 371 27.90 -21.87 -34.47
N GLU A 372 28.04 -20.68 -33.88
CA GLU A 372 27.00 -20.08 -33.04
C GLU A 372 25.68 -19.94 -33.79
N HIS A 373 25.69 -19.39 -35.00
CA HIS A 373 24.48 -19.20 -35.79
C HIS A 373 23.79 -20.55 -36.10
N ASN A 374 24.56 -21.54 -36.56
CA ASN A 374 24.03 -22.87 -36.87
C ASN A 374 23.48 -23.56 -35.62
N LEU A 375 24.15 -23.46 -34.47
CA LEU A 375 23.66 -24.01 -33.21
C LEU A 375 22.34 -23.37 -32.77
N HIS A 376 22.19 -22.05 -32.92
CA HIS A 376 20.92 -21.39 -32.63
C HIS A 376 19.79 -21.84 -33.57
N LEU A 377 20.08 -22.10 -34.85
CA LEU A 377 19.10 -22.64 -35.79
C LEU A 377 18.68 -24.06 -35.41
N LEU A 378 19.65 -24.93 -35.12
CA LEU A 378 19.38 -26.32 -34.71
C LEU A 378 18.55 -26.38 -33.43
N ILE A 379 18.89 -25.58 -32.42
CA ILE A 379 18.13 -25.56 -31.16
C ILE A 379 16.70 -25.05 -31.37
N ARG A 380 16.46 -24.13 -32.31
CA ARG A 380 15.10 -23.69 -32.66
C ARG A 380 14.26 -24.79 -33.31
N GLU A 381 14.88 -25.73 -34.03
CA GLU A 381 14.17 -26.87 -34.60
C GLU A 381 13.83 -27.91 -33.53
N VAL A 382 14.72 -28.13 -32.56
CA VAL A 382 14.53 -29.10 -31.47
C VAL A 382 13.48 -28.65 -30.44
N ILE A 383 13.27 -27.34 -30.27
CA ILE A 383 12.29 -26.77 -29.33
C ILE A 383 10.85 -26.72 -29.90
N LYS A 384 10.65 -26.96 -31.21
CA LYS A 384 9.31 -27.13 -31.81
C LYS A 384 8.79 -28.53 -31.58
#